data_AF-A0A059CPU2-F1
#
_entry.id   AF-A0A059CPU2-F1
#
_cell.length_a   1.000
_cell.length_b   1.000
_cell.length_c   1.000
_cell.angle_alpha   90.00
_cell.angle_beta   90.00
_cell.angle_gamma   90.00
#
_symmetry.space_group_name_H-M   'P 1'
#
loop_
_entity.id
_entity.type
_entity.pdbx_description
1 polymer ?
#
loop_
_entity_poly.entity_id
_entity_poly.type
_entity_poly.pdbx_seq_one_letter_code
_entity_poly.pdbx_strand_id
1 'polypeptide(L)'
;MSIREEVPRFLQVLSDGSVKRFVPEIAPPSTDSSLGYFSKDVTIDPSKPITARIFIPNAPPTSLARLPCIVLSVDYRLAPENRLPVAYEDCYASLEWLSRSKGTDPWLERADLSRLFLSGDSAGANIAHHMAIRALQDAACPVSIVGLMSIHPYFGSERRTKMELADGGGKSVSTNDLFWRLSIPEGSDRDYPGCNFEMARMSAEEWRRFPAVVVHVAELDFLKERGVKYAEFLKGQGVKEVELVEAKGEQHVYHVFHPKSEATSLLHKQTIHFMKRF
;
A
#
# COMPACT_ATOMS: atom_id res chain seq x y z
N MET A 1 -7.43 -26.48 -21.78
CA MET A 1 -7.29 -25.16 -21.16
C MET A 1 -5.81 -24.82 -21.15
N SER A 2 -5.39 -23.74 -21.82
CA SER A 2 -3.96 -23.36 -21.95
C SER A 2 -3.63 -22.13 -21.11
N ILE A 3 -2.34 -21.94 -20.77
CA ILE A 3 -1.86 -20.75 -20.08
C ILE A 3 -1.75 -19.62 -21.11
N ARG A 4 -2.39 -18.48 -20.82
CA ARG A 4 -2.32 -17.25 -21.62
C ARG A 4 -1.18 -16.34 -21.16
N GLU A 5 -1.08 -16.14 -19.84
CA GLU A 5 -0.04 -15.31 -19.20
C GLU A 5 0.44 -16.01 -17.93
N GLU A 6 1.72 -15.88 -17.60
CA GLU A 6 2.29 -16.45 -16.38
C GLU A 6 3.23 -15.46 -15.70
N VAL A 7 2.99 -15.23 -14.41
CA VAL A 7 3.94 -14.59 -13.51
C VAL A 7 4.51 -15.69 -12.61
N PRO A 8 5.73 -16.19 -12.87
CA PRO A 8 6.26 -17.36 -12.18
C PRO A 8 6.24 -17.21 -10.66
N ARG A 9 5.67 -18.22 -9.97
CA ARG A 9 5.45 -18.28 -8.51
C ARG A 9 4.34 -17.39 -7.95
N PHE A 10 3.68 -16.55 -8.76
CA PHE A 10 2.61 -15.67 -8.30
C PHE A 10 1.25 -16.10 -8.84
N LEU A 11 1.10 -16.14 -10.18
CA LEU A 11 -0.17 -16.50 -10.81
C LEU A 11 -0.02 -17.00 -12.25
N GLN A 12 -1.04 -17.69 -12.72
CA GLN A 12 -1.29 -18.03 -14.13
C GLN A 12 -2.67 -17.53 -14.54
N VAL A 13 -2.77 -16.87 -15.69
CA VAL A 13 -4.03 -16.52 -16.33
C VAL A 13 -4.27 -17.53 -17.46
N LEU A 14 -5.41 -18.21 -17.42
CA LEU A 14 -5.77 -19.24 -18.39
C LEU A 14 -6.51 -18.66 -19.59
N SER A 15 -6.59 -19.44 -20.67
CA SER A 15 -7.20 -19.04 -21.94
C SER A 15 -8.69 -18.67 -21.85
N ASP A 16 -9.39 -19.16 -20.82
CA ASP A 16 -10.81 -18.87 -20.54
C ASP A 16 -11.00 -17.66 -19.60
N GLY A 17 -9.92 -17.00 -19.19
CA GLY A 17 -9.94 -15.87 -18.27
C GLY A 17 -9.82 -16.24 -16.78
N SER A 18 -9.84 -17.53 -16.43
CA SER A 18 -9.66 -17.95 -15.04
C SER A 18 -8.22 -17.72 -14.55
N VAL A 19 -8.07 -17.45 -13.25
CA VAL A 19 -6.77 -17.13 -12.64
C VAL A 19 -6.43 -18.16 -11.58
N LYS A 20 -5.26 -18.79 -11.71
CA LYS A 20 -4.68 -19.67 -10.71
C LYS A 20 -3.63 -18.89 -9.92
N ARG A 21 -3.77 -18.84 -8.59
CA ARG A 21 -2.85 -18.13 -7.69
C ARG A 21 -2.01 -19.13 -6.89
N PHE A 22 -0.74 -18.82 -6.69
CA PHE A 22 0.22 -19.69 -5.95
C PHE A 22 0.55 -19.13 -4.55
N VAL A 23 -0.38 -18.35 -3.97
CA VAL A 23 -0.23 -17.59 -2.73
C VAL A 23 -0.04 -18.55 -1.53
N PRO A 24 0.76 -18.17 -0.50
CA PRO A 24 0.89 -18.94 0.72
C PRO A 24 -0.43 -19.06 1.51
N GLU A 25 -0.39 -19.90 2.54
CA GLU A 25 -1.49 -20.16 3.46
C GLU A 25 -1.96 -18.88 4.18
N ILE A 26 -3.27 -18.73 4.36
CA ILE A 26 -3.87 -17.60 5.07
C ILE A 26 -3.90 -17.91 6.57
N ALA A 27 -3.23 -17.10 7.38
CA ALA A 27 -3.32 -17.24 8.84
C ALA A 27 -4.72 -16.87 9.34
N PRO A 28 -5.31 -17.62 10.29
CA PRO A 28 -6.60 -17.25 10.89
C PRO A 28 -6.46 -16.00 11.79
N PRO A 29 -7.57 -15.30 12.09
CA PRO A 29 -7.58 -14.29 13.15
C PRO A 29 -7.28 -14.96 14.50
N SER A 30 -6.72 -14.22 15.45
CA SER A 30 -6.31 -14.78 16.74
C SER A 30 -6.57 -13.84 17.91
N THR A 31 -7.11 -14.40 18.99
CA THR A 31 -7.24 -13.73 20.30
C THR A 31 -6.23 -14.28 21.31
N ASP A 32 -5.19 -14.98 20.86
CA ASP A 32 -4.12 -15.47 21.73
C ASP A 32 -3.27 -14.29 22.23
N SER A 33 -3.26 -14.09 23.54
CA SER A 33 -2.53 -12.99 24.18
C SER A 33 -1.01 -13.13 24.04
N SER A 34 -0.50 -14.34 23.81
CA SER A 34 0.94 -14.61 23.65
C SER A 34 1.56 -13.90 22.43
N LEU A 35 0.75 -13.63 21.40
CA LEU A 35 1.18 -12.98 20.17
C LEU A 35 1.45 -11.48 20.33
N GLY A 36 0.92 -10.88 21.40
CA GLY A 36 1.07 -9.45 21.66
C GLY A 36 0.11 -8.52 20.94
N TYR A 37 -0.82 -9.09 20.18
CA TYR A 37 -1.92 -8.42 19.54
C TYR A 37 -3.11 -9.37 19.52
N PHE A 38 -4.30 -8.82 19.29
CA PHE A 38 -5.47 -9.59 18.88
C PHE A 38 -5.85 -9.21 17.46
N SER A 39 -6.42 -10.14 16.71
CA SER A 39 -6.96 -9.90 15.38
C SER A 39 -8.34 -10.49 15.18
N LYS A 40 -9.16 -9.83 14.35
CA LYS A 40 -10.47 -10.31 13.90
C LYS A 40 -10.77 -9.85 12.48
N ASP A 41 -11.57 -10.64 11.77
CA ASP A 41 -12.04 -10.30 10.43
C ASP A 41 -13.38 -9.56 10.51
N VAL A 42 -13.57 -8.57 9.64
CA VAL A 42 -14.77 -7.75 9.53
C VAL A 42 -15.18 -7.59 8.06
N THR A 43 -16.47 -7.43 7.81
CA THR A 43 -17.01 -7.10 6.49
C THR A 43 -17.07 -5.58 6.33
N ILE A 44 -16.42 -5.05 5.31
CA ILE A 44 -16.40 -3.61 5.00
C ILE A 44 -17.65 -3.21 4.21
N ASP A 45 -17.95 -3.99 3.18
CA ASP A 45 -19.15 -3.87 2.36
C ASP A 45 -19.70 -5.30 2.20
N PRO A 46 -20.98 -5.58 2.46
CA PRO A 46 -21.54 -6.90 2.20
C PRO A 46 -22.00 -7.09 0.74
N SER A 47 -22.18 -6.00 -0.02
CA SER A 47 -22.61 -6.03 -1.43
C SER A 47 -21.47 -6.30 -2.40
N LYS A 48 -20.25 -5.95 -2.00
CA LYS A 48 -18.98 -6.31 -2.63
C LYS A 48 -18.25 -7.19 -1.62
N PRO A 49 -17.60 -8.30 -1.97
CA PRO A 49 -16.95 -9.17 -0.99
C PRO A 49 -15.64 -8.54 -0.44
N ILE A 50 -15.73 -7.35 0.17
CA ILE A 50 -14.60 -6.59 0.72
C ILE A 50 -14.58 -6.86 2.21
N THR A 51 -13.50 -7.48 2.66
CA THR A 51 -13.27 -7.73 4.08
C THR A 51 -12.05 -6.95 4.55
N ALA A 52 -11.85 -6.91 5.86
CA ALA A 52 -10.62 -6.42 6.44
C ALA A 52 -10.31 -7.18 7.72
N ARG A 53 -9.04 -7.18 8.10
CA ARG A 53 -8.59 -7.67 9.40
C ARG A 53 -8.19 -6.50 10.29
N ILE A 54 -8.80 -6.42 11.46
CA ILE A 54 -8.37 -5.49 12.52
C ILE A 54 -7.30 -6.16 13.34
N PHE A 55 -6.23 -5.44 13.67
CA PHE A 55 -5.24 -5.81 14.67
C PHE A 55 -5.22 -4.76 15.79
N ILE A 56 -5.30 -5.21 17.04
CA ILE A 56 -5.18 -4.34 18.23
C ILE A 56 -4.02 -4.82 19.11
N PRO A 57 -3.15 -3.91 19.58
CA PRO A 57 -2.15 -4.25 20.59
C PRO A 57 -2.84 -4.72 21.88
N ASN A 58 -2.36 -5.81 22.48
CA ASN A 58 -2.97 -6.37 23.71
C ASN A 58 -2.26 -5.95 25.01
N ALA A 59 -1.16 -5.19 24.90
CA ALA A 59 -0.42 -4.61 26.00
C ALA A 59 0.18 -3.26 25.56
N PRO A 60 0.51 -2.36 26.50
CA PRO A 60 1.31 -1.17 26.19
C PRO A 60 2.60 -1.57 25.48
N PRO A 61 3.16 -0.76 24.56
CA PRO A 61 4.39 -1.10 23.85
C PRO A 61 5.55 -1.15 24.85
N THR A 62 5.83 -2.33 25.39
CA THR A 62 6.99 -2.56 26.28
C THR A 62 8.29 -2.71 25.47
N SER A 63 8.20 -2.83 24.15
CA SER A 63 9.34 -2.85 23.23
C SER A 63 9.08 -1.99 21.99
N LEU A 64 10.14 -1.40 21.44
CA LEU A 64 10.14 -0.67 20.16
C LEU A 64 9.83 -1.55 18.94
N ALA A 65 9.61 -2.86 19.12
CA ALA A 65 9.37 -3.81 18.05
C ALA A 65 7.89 -3.85 17.60
N ARG A 66 6.97 -3.21 18.33
CA ARG A 66 5.53 -3.23 18.03
C ARG A 66 5.01 -1.82 17.79
N LEU A 67 4.15 -1.69 16.78
CA LEU A 67 3.50 -0.41 16.48
C LEU A 67 2.42 -0.13 17.53
N PRO A 68 2.40 1.07 18.14
CA PRO A 68 1.42 1.46 19.15
C PRO A 68 0.10 1.92 18.51
N CYS A 69 -0.40 1.20 17.50
CA CYS A 69 -1.58 1.60 16.74
C CYS A 69 -2.51 0.42 16.47
N ILE A 70 -3.76 0.74 16.14
CA ILE A 70 -4.72 -0.19 15.58
C ILE A 70 -4.48 -0.24 14.07
N VAL A 71 -4.42 -1.43 13.50
CA VAL A 71 -4.26 -1.62 12.05
C VAL A 71 -5.55 -2.19 11.49
N LEU A 72 -6.08 -1.58 10.42
CA LEU A 72 -7.13 -2.16 9.58
C LEU A 72 -6.49 -2.57 8.24
N SER A 73 -6.28 -3.86 8.04
CA SER A 73 -5.71 -4.42 6.81
C SER A 73 -6.83 -4.82 5.85
N VAL A 74 -6.99 -4.10 4.75
CA VAL A 74 -8.09 -4.32 3.80
C VAL A 74 -7.76 -5.46 2.83
N ASP A 75 -8.70 -6.39 2.68
CA ASP A 75 -8.67 -7.48 1.69
C ASP A 75 -9.41 -7.02 0.43
N TYR A 76 -8.72 -6.22 -0.39
CA TYR A 76 -9.27 -5.63 -1.60
C TYR A 76 -9.27 -6.62 -2.77
N ARG A 77 -10.19 -6.43 -3.73
CA ARG A 77 -10.28 -7.32 -4.90
C ARG A 77 -9.08 -7.18 -5.81
N LEU A 78 -8.59 -8.32 -6.31
CA LEU A 78 -7.34 -8.42 -7.04
C LEU A 78 -7.55 -8.39 -8.57
N ALA A 79 -6.58 -7.82 -9.25
CA ALA A 79 -6.38 -7.97 -10.68
C ALA A 79 -5.81 -9.35 -11.04
N PRO A 80 -6.04 -9.86 -12.26
CA PRO A 80 -6.73 -9.23 -13.39
C PRO A 80 -8.27 -9.33 -13.39
N GLU A 81 -8.88 -10.10 -12.48
CA GLU A 81 -10.32 -10.27 -12.37
C GLU A 81 -11.03 -8.93 -12.07
N ASN A 82 -10.36 -8.09 -11.27
CA ASN A 82 -10.81 -6.76 -10.89
C ASN A 82 -9.67 -5.75 -11.12
N ARG A 83 -9.53 -5.28 -12.37
CA ARG A 83 -8.52 -4.26 -12.74
C ARG A 83 -8.74 -2.94 -12.00
N LEU A 84 -7.70 -2.12 -11.94
CA LEU A 84 -7.80 -0.75 -11.44
C LEU A 84 -8.90 0.02 -12.19
N PRO A 85 -9.70 0.86 -11.51
CA PRO A 85 -9.48 1.38 -10.16
C PRO A 85 -10.14 0.57 -9.02
N VAL A 86 -10.59 -0.68 -9.26
CA VAL A 86 -11.39 -1.42 -8.26
C VAL A 86 -10.69 -1.53 -6.89
N ALA A 87 -9.39 -1.83 -6.85
CA ALA A 87 -8.65 -1.89 -5.59
C ALA A 87 -8.65 -0.55 -4.83
N TYR A 88 -8.62 0.58 -5.54
CA TYR A 88 -8.71 1.92 -4.92
C TYR A 88 -10.09 2.17 -4.32
N GLU A 89 -11.15 1.76 -5.01
CA GLU A 89 -12.52 1.87 -4.54
C GLU A 89 -12.76 1.01 -3.30
N ASP A 90 -12.25 -0.23 -3.31
CA ASP A 90 -12.40 -1.17 -2.20
C ASP A 90 -11.71 -0.65 -0.94
N CYS A 91 -10.47 -0.17 -1.08
CA CYS A 91 -9.75 0.41 0.05
C CYS A 91 -10.37 1.74 0.49
N TYR A 92 -10.89 2.56 -0.42
CA TYR A 92 -11.59 3.80 -0.02
C TYR A 92 -12.86 3.53 0.80
N ALA A 93 -13.63 2.49 0.45
CA ALA A 93 -14.82 2.08 1.22
C ALA A 93 -14.48 1.74 2.69
N SER A 94 -13.25 1.33 2.98
CA SER A 94 -12.79 1.10 4.36
C SER A 94 -12.75 2.37 5.21
N LEU A 95 -12.55 3.56 4.61
CA LEU A 95 -12.57 4.85 5.33
C LEU A 95 -14.00 5.21 5.78
N GLU A 96 -14.97 5.00 4.89
CA GLU A 96 -16.39 5.18 5.19
C GLU A 96 -16.88 4.17 6.22
N TRP A 97 -16.40 2.93 6.13
CA TRP A 97 -16.66 1.90 7.12
C TRP A 97 -16.09 2.27 8.49
N LEU A 98 -14.82 2.71 8.56
CA LEU A 98 -14.17 3.12 9.81
C LEU A 98 -14.97 4.20 10.53
N SER A 99 -15.43 5.22 9.80
CA SER A 99 -16.23 6.30 10.39
C SER A 99 -17.56 5.83 10.96
N ARG A 100 -18.23 4.86 10.31
CA ARG A 100 -19.52 4.31 10.79
C ARG A 100 -19.35 3.31 11.93
N SER A 101 -18.25 2.56 11.91
CA SER A 101 -17.94 1.53 12.90
C SER A 101 -17.36 2.11 14.19
N LYS A 102 -16.83 3.33 14.16
CA LYS A 102 -16.41 4.04 15.37
C LYS A 102 -17.61 4.30 16.28
N GLY A 103 -17.57 3.72 17.48
CA GLY A 103 -18.64 3.81 18.48
C GLY A 103 -19.63 2.65 18.46
N THR A 104 -19.54 1.74 17.47
CA THR A 104 -20.34 0.51 17.41
C THR A 104 -19.47 -0.75 17.52
N ASP A 105 -18.24 -0.73 17.00
CA ASP A 105 -17.28 -1.82 17.16
C ASP A 105 -16.39 -1.59 18.40
N PRO A 106 -16.43 -2.48 19.42
CA PRO A 106 -15.64 -2.33 20.64
C PRO A 106 -14.12 -2.26 20.42
N TRP A 107 -13.62 -2.87 19.34
CA TRP A 107 -12.19 -2.86 19.03
C TRP A 107 -11.73 -1.48 18.53
N LEU A 108 -12.65 -0.67 18.02
CA LEU A 108 -12.38 0.68 17.54
C LEU A 108 -12.65 1.75 18.60
N GLU A 109 -13.16 1.42 19.79
CA GLU A 109 -13.41 2.38 20.87
C GLU A 109 -12.16 3.20 21.22
N ARG A 110 -10.99 2.57 21.19
CA ARG A 110 -9.69 3.21 21.48
C ARG A 110 -9.02 3.85 20.25
N ALA A 111 -9.60 3.72 19.06
CA ALA A 111 -9.05 4.32 17.86
C ALA A 111 -9.16 5.85 17.89
N ASP A 112 -8.06 6.56 17.63
CA ASP A 112 -8.08 8.01 17.44
C ASP A 112 -8.15 8.31 15.94
N LEU A 113 -9.34 8.60 15.43
CA LEU A 113 -9.54 8.90 14.00
C LEU A 113 -9.05 10.30 13.61
N SER A 114 -8.64 11.15 14.56
CA SER A 114 -7.95 12.40 14.23
C SER A 114 -6.50 12.15 13.80
N ARG A 115 -5.97 10.95 14.05
CA ARG A 115 -4.60 10.51 13.73
C ARG A 115 -4.63 9.28 12.84
N LEU A 116 -5.31 9.39 11.70
CA LEU A 116 -5.39 8.33 10.71
C LEU A 116 -4.22 8.39 9.73
N PHE A 117 -3.54 7.26 9.59
CA PHE A 117 -2.44 7.09 8.65
C PHE A 117 -2.83 6.05 7.59
N LEU A 118 -2.45 6.31 6.34
CA LEU A 118 -2.46 5.30 5.31
C LEU A 118 -1.07 4.67 5.21
N SER A 119 -1.02 3.37 5.00
CA SER A 119 0.24 2.64 4.84
C SER A 119 0.05 1.48 3.88
N GLY A 120 1.10 1.16 3.15
CA GLY A 120 1.16 -0.04 2.35
C GLY A 120 2.56 -0.23 1.78
N ASP A 121 2.84 -1.46 1.35
CA ASP A 121 4.05 -1.82 0.66
C ASP A 121 3.77 -2.15 -0.81
N SER A 122 4.71 -1.84 -1.70
CA SER A 122 4.59 -2.17 -3.13
C SER A 122 3.29 -1.62 -3.74
N ALA A 123 2.43 -2.49 -4.30
CA ALA A 123 1.10 -2.11 -4.80
C ALA A 123 0.19 -1.50 -3.72
N GLY A 124 0.34 -1.89 -2.45
CA GLY A 124 -0.37 -1.28 -1.32
C GLY A 124 0.01 0.18 -1.09
N ALA A 125 1.28 0.55 -1.29
CA ALA A 125 1.72 1.95 -1.22
C ALA A 125 1.11 2.80 -2.34
N ASN A 126 0.99 2.21 -3.55
CA ASN A 126 0.30 2.83 -4.67
C ASN A 126 -1.19 3.07 -4.36
N ILE A 127 -1.88 2.04 -3.83
CA ILE A 127 -3.27 2.16 -3.40
C ILE A 127 -3.43 3.24 -2.33
N ALA A 128 -2.55 3.26 -1.32
CA ALA A 128 -2.57 4.25 -0.25
C ALA A 128 -2.38 5.69 -0.78
N HIS A 129 -1.54 5.90 -1.79
CA HIS A 129 -1.42 7.18 -2.48
C HIS A 129 -2.74 7.60 -3.14
N HIS A 130 -3.36 6.71 -3.92
CA HIS A 130 -4.62 7.02 -4.61
C HIS A 130 -5.81 7.20 -3.65
N MET A 131 -5.81 6.50 -2.52
CA MET A 131 -6.77 6.76 -1.44
C MET A 131 -6.60 8.16 -0.86
N ALA A 132 -5.37 8.63 -0.63
CA ALA A 132 -5.11 9.98 -0.13
C ALA A 132 -5.58 11.06 -1.13
N ILE A 133 -5.34 10.86 -2.43
CA ILE A 133 -5.88 11.75 -3.48
C ILE A 133 -7.40 11.79 -3.40
N ARG A 134 -8.04 10.62 -3.41
CA ARG A 134 -9.51 10.51 -3.41
C ARG A 134 -10.13 11.14 -2.17
N ALA A 135 -9.56 10.91 -0.99
CA ALA A 135 -10.04 11.48 0.27
C ALA A 135 -9.95 13.01 0.30
N LEU A 136 -8.94 13.61 -0.36
CA LEU A 136 -8.83 15.07 -0.48
C LEU A 136 -9.85 15.67 -1.45
N GLN A 137 -10.19 14.92 -2.50
CA GLN A 137 -11.12 15.34 -3.55
C GLN A 137 -12.58 15.11 -3.19
N ASP A 138 -12.85 14.15 -2.31
CA ASP A 138 -14.18 13.87 -1.81
C ASP A 138 -14.51 14.76 -0.62
N ALA A 139 -15.33 15.78 -0.85
CA ALA A 139 -15.81 16.68 0.20
C ALA A 139 -16.65 15.97 1.28
N ALA A 140 -17.15 14.76 1.01
CA ALA A 140 -17.88 13.94 1.96
C ALA A 140 -16.98 12.92 2.69
N CYS A 141 -15.66 12.90 2.44
CA CYS A 141 -14.75 11.99 3.13
C CYS A 141 -14.86 12.19 4.64
N PRO A 142 -15.22 11.15 5.42
CA PRO A 142 -15.61 11.33 6.81
C PRO A 142 -14.41 11.37 7.78
N VAL A 143 -13.19 11.21 7.27
CA VAL A 143 -11.96 11.11 8.06
C VAL A 143 -10.88 12.01 7.47
N SER A 144 -9.97 12.48 8.33
CA SER A 144 -8.78 13.23 7.90
C SER A 144 -7.56 12.32 7.96
N ILE A 145 -6.84 12.22 6.84
CA ILE A 145 -5.57 11.49 6.77
C ILE A 145 -4.44 12.45 7.11
N VAL A 146 -3.69 12.17 8.16
CA VAL A 146 -2.59 13.02 8.61
C VAL A 146 -1.23 12.59 8.05
N GLY A 147 -1.10 11.31 7.67
CA GLY A 147 0.14 10.79 7.12
C GLY A 147 -0.01 9.59 6.19
N LEU A 148 0.95 9.45 5.27
CA LEU A 148 1.09 8.36 4.31
C LEU A 148 2.48 7.72 4.46
N MET A 149 2.50 6.43 4.79
CA MET A 149 3.70 5.61 4.89
C MET A 149 3.81 4.72 3.66
N SER A 150 4.62 5.16 2.71
CA SER A 150 4.77 4.53 1.40
C SER A 150 6.02 3.65 1.39
N ILE A 151 5.86 2.32 1.52
CA ILE A 151 6.99 1.40 1.62
C ILE A 151 7.26 0.74 0.25
N HIS A 152 8.42 1.00 -0.32
CA HIS A 152 8.83 0.49 -1.64
C HIS A 152 7.75 0.68 -2.72
N PRO A 153 7.30 1.92 -2.97
CA PRO A 153 6.08 2.15 -3.74
C PRO A 153 6.15 1.62 -5.17
N TYR A 154 5.07 0.97 -5.58
CA TYR A 154 4.93 0.43 -6.92
C TYR A 154 4.35 1.45 -7.89
N PHE A 155 5.24 2.15 -8.58
CA PHE A 155 4.91 3.08 -9.66
C PHE A 155 5.67 2.72 -10.94
N GLY A 156 5.14 3.13 -12.07
CA GLY A 156 5.73 2.97 -13.39
C GLY A 156 5.52 4.22 -14.25
N SER A 157 5.92 4.11 -15.51
CA SER A 157 5.55 5.01 -16.59
C SER A 157 5.99 4.38 -17.90
N GLU A 158 5.51 4.87 -19.04
CA GLU A 158 6.01 4.35 -20.31
C GLU A 158 7.51 4.59 -20.47
N ARG A 159 7.94 5.82 -20.18
CA ARG A 159 9.37 6.19 -20.14
C ARG A 159 10.11 5.39 -19.07
N ARG A 160 11.20 4.71 -19.45
CA ARG A 160 12.02 3.94 -18.51
C ARG A 160 12.97 4.79 -17.68
N THR A 161 13.28 4.34 -16.47
CA THR A 161 14.36 4.90 -15.66
C THR A 161 15.72 4.34 -16.09
N LYS A 162 16.82 4.85 -15.51
CA LYS A 162 18.17 4.37 -15.85
C LYS A 162 18.37 2.94 -15.35
N MET A 163 17.92 2.68 -14.12
CA MET A 163 17.95 1.34 -13.52
C MET A 163 17.12 0.32 -14.31
N GLU A 164 15.96 0.72 -14.84
CA GLU A 164 15.13 -0.14 -15.68
C GLU A 164 15.80 -0.47 -17.03
N LEU A 165 16.70 0.39 -17.53
CA LEU A 165 17.45 0.20 -18.76
C LEU A 165 18.80 -0.51 -18.57
N ALA A 166 19.26 -0.66 -17.33
CA ALA A 166 20.56 -1.25 -17.03
C ALA A 166 20.56 -2.77 -17.33
N ASP A 167 21.71 -3.29 -17.77
CA ASP A 167 21.91 -4.72 -18.00
C ASP A 167 21.62 -5.53 -16.74
N GLY A 168 20.81 -6.59 -16.88
CA GLY A 168 20.28 -7.40 -15.78
C GLY A 168 18.84 -7.05 -15.37
N GLY A 169 18.32 -5.88 -15.77
CA GLY A 169 16.93 -5.47 -15.51
C GLY A 169 15.88 -6.19 -16.36
N GLY A 170 16.26 -6.77 -17.51
CA GLY A 170 15.30 -7.25 -18.53
C GLY A 170 14.20 -8.19 -18.02
N LYS A 171 14.52 -9.13 -17.12
CA LYS A 171 13.52 -10.04 -16.53
C LYS A 171 12.61 -9.33 -15.52
N SER A 172 13.17 -8.42 -14.72
CA SER A 172 12.39 -7.61 -13.78
C SER A 172 11.47 -6.66 -14.53
N VAL A 173 11.96 -6.03 -15.61
CA VAL A 173 11.19 -5.17 -16.52
C VAL A 173 10.03 -5.93 -17.15
N SER A 174 10.27 -7.10 -17.76
CA SER A 174 9.20 -7.85 -18.43
C SER A 174 8.15 -8.37 -17.46
N THR A 175 8.56 -8.79 -16.26
CA THR A 175 7.64 -9.19 -15.18
C THR A 175 6.83 -7.99 -14.68
N ASN A 176 7.46 -6.83 -14.50
CA ASN A 176 6.83 -5.58 -14.11
C ASN A 176 5.79 -5.11 -15.15
N ASP A 177 6.12 -5.20 -16.44
CA ASP A 177 5.21 -4.84 -17.52
C ASP A 177 4.01 -5.78 -17.58
N LEU A 178 4.20 -7.07 -17.32
CA LEU A 178 3.11 -8.03 -17.20
C LEU A 178 2.20 -7.70 -16.02
N PHE A 179 2.75 -7.40 -14.84
CA PHE A 179 1.95 -6.97 -13.69
C PHE A 179 1.11 -5.73 -13.99
N TRP A 180 1.71 -4.70 -14.59
CA TRP A 180 0.95 -3.51 -15.00
C TRP A 180 -0.10 -3.84 -16.05
N ARG A 181 0.24 -4.61 -17.09
CA ARG A 181 -0.71 -5.04 -18.13
C ARG A 181 -1.90 -5.82 -17.56
N LEU A 182 -1.70 -6.60 -16.50
CA LEU A 182 -2.78 -7.32 -15.82
C LEU A 182 -3.59 -6.43 -14.86
N SER A 183 -3.04 -5.30 -14.41
CA SER A 183 -3.63 -4.46 -13.37
C SER A 183 -4.38 -3.24 -13.90
N ILE A 184 -3.88 -2.57 -14.93
CA ILE A 184 -4.51 -1.36 -15.49
C ILE A 184 -5.74 -1.70 -16.36
N PRO A 185 -6.63 -0.74 -16.66
CA PRO A 185 -7.72 -0.94 -17.60
C PRO A 185 -7.23 -1.43 -18.96
N GLU A 186 -7.99 -2.31 -19.62
CA GLU A 186 -7.64 -2.80 -20.95
C GLU A 186 -7.56 -1.64 -21.96
N GLY A 187 -6.54 -1.68 -22.82
CA GLY A 187 -6.27 -0.62 -23.79
C GLY A 187 -5.49 0.58 -23.22
N SER A 188 -5.24 0.63 -21.91
CA SER A 188 -4.33 1.63 -21.33
C SER A 188 -2.86 1.21 -21.44
N ASP A 189 -1.97 2.19 -21.39
CA ASP A 189 -0.52 2.00 -21.22
C ASP A 189 -0.08 2.37 -19.80
N ARG A 190 1.22 2.33 -19.52
CA ARG A 190 1.77 2.62 -18.18
C ARG A 190 1.81 4.11 -17.84
N ASP A 191 1.36 4.99 -18.73
CA ASP A 191 1.03 6.38 -18.38
C ASP A 191 -0.43 6.53 -17.91
N TYR A 192 -1.14 5.42 -17.72
CA TYR A 192 -2.35 5.41 -16.89
C TYR A 192 -2.07 6.03 -15.51
N PRO A 193 -2.93 6.94 -14.99
CA PRO A 193 -2.69 7.64 -13.72
C PRO A 193 -2.46 6.74 -12.50
N GLY A 194 -3.01 5.52 -12.48
CA GLY A 194 -2.74 4.54 -11.43
C GLY A 194 -1.34 3.92 -11.48
N CYS A 195 -0.68 4.00 -12.63
CA CYS A 195 0.69 3.52 -12.84
C CYS A 195 1.70 4.66 -12.70
N ASN A 196 1.44 5.78 -13.38
CA ASN A 196 2.32 6.94 -13.43
C ASN A 196 1.77 8.09 -12.57
N PHE A 197 2.40 8.31 -11.41
CA PHE A 197 2.02 9.38 -10.49
C PHE A 197 2.14 10.79 -11.08
N GLU A 198 2.96 10.99 -12.12
CA GLU A 198 3.11 12.29 -12.80
C GLU A 198 1.83 12.69 -13.54
N MET A 199 0.95 11.72 -13.81
CA MET A 199 -0.35 11.92 -14.47
C MET A 199 -1.48 12.22 -13.46
N ALA A 200 -1.15 12.38 -12.17
CA ALA A 200 -2.12 12.75 -11.14
C ALA A 200 -2.75 14.12 -11.44
N ARG A 201 -4.09 14.17 -11.38
CA ARG A 201 -4.88 15.38 -11.64
C ARG A 201 -5.26 16.05 -10.32
N MET A 202 -4.35 16.88 -9.81
CA MET A 202 -4.54 17.66 -8.59
C MET A 202 -4.07 19.09 -8.80
N SER A 203 -4.77 20.04 -8.20
CA SER A 203 -4.37 21.44 -8.10
C SER A 203 -3.23 21.63 -7.11
N ALA A 204 -2.52 22.75 -7.23
CA ALA A 204 -1.47 23.12 -6.29
C ALA A 204 -2.00 23.31 -4.85
N GLU A 205 -3.29 23.65 -4.68
CA GLU A 205 -3.90 23.75 -3.35
C GLU A 205 -4.12 22.38 -2.72
N GLU A 206 -4.62 21.41 -3.50
CA GLU A 206 -4.81 20.04 -3.03
C GLU A 206 -3.46 19.40 -2.64
N TRP A 207 -2.39 19.64 -3.42
CA TRP A 207 -1.05 19.17 -3.04
C TRP A 207 -0.51 19.79 -1.75
N ARG A 208 -0.76 21.08 -1.50
CA ARG A 208 -0.40 21.72 -0.21
C ARG A 208 -1.19 21.19 0.99
N ARG A 209 -2.34 20.54 0.74
CA ARG A 209 -3.19 19.87 1.72
C ARG A 209 -2.93 18.36 1.80
N PHE A 210 -2.09 17.82 0.94
CA PHE A 210 -1.74 16.40 0.94
C PHE A 210 -1.14 16.00 2.29
N PRO A 211 -1.43 14.79 2.81
CA PRO A 211 -0.87 14.32 4.08
C PRO A 211 0.66 14.35 4.08
N ALA A 212 1.25 14.39 5.27
CA ALA A 212 2.69 14.17 5.39
C ALA A 212 3.05 12.80 4.78
N VAL A 213 4.18 12.70 4.09
CA VAL A 213 4.58 11.46 3.42
C VAL A 213 5.97 11.04 3.88
N VAL A 214 6.12 9.77 4.23
CA VAL A 214 7.42 9.11 4.28
C VAL A 214 7.48 8.05 3.20
N VAL A 215 8.50 8.12 2.35
CA VAL A 215 8.77 7.17 1.28
C VAL A 215 9.97 6.34 1.70
N HIS A 216 9.75 5.05 1.93
CA HIS A 216 10.83 4.09 2.15
C HIS A 216 11.23 3.45 0.82
N VAL A 217 12.51 3.48 0.49
CA VAL A 217 13.10 2.77 -0.64
C VAL A 217 14.17 1.81 -0.13
N ALA A 218 14.45 0.74 -0.89
CA ALA A 218 15.50 -0.20 -0.57
C ALA A 218 16.60 -0.14 -1.63
N GLU A 219 17.86 -0.21 -1.20
CA GLU A 219 19.02 0.03 -2.08
C GLU A 219 19.07 -0.90 -3.29
N LEU A 220 18.72 -2.18 -3.08
CA LEU A 220 18.76 -3.25 -4.08
C LEU A 220 17.39 -3.49 -4.74
N ASP A 221 16.41 -2.64 -4.47
CA ASP A 221 15.10 -2.71 -5.11
C ASP A 221 15.16 -2.15 -6.54
N PHE A 222 14.69 -2.93 -7.50
CA PHE A 222 14.52 -2.52 -8.90
C PHE A 222 13.62 -1.28 -9.06
N LEU A 223 12.71 -1.04 -8.11
CA LEU A 223 11.80 0.11 -8.09
C LEU A 223 12.35 1.32 -7.34
N LYS A 224 13.59 1.25 -6.81
CA LYS A 224 14.17 2.35 -6.01
C LYS A 224 14.09 3.68 -6.72
N GLU A 225 14.53 3.75 -7.99
CA GLU A 225 14.51 5.00 -8.75
C GLU A 225 13.08 5.57 -8.91
N ARG A 226 12.05 4.72 -8.97
CA ARG A 226 10.65 5.16 -9.02
C ARG A 226 10.23 5.77 -7.68
N GLY A 227 10.58 5.15 -6.56
CA GLY A 227 10.30 5.68 -5.22
C GLY A 227 11.02 7.00 -4.94
N VAL A 228 12.29 7.14 -5.35
CA VAL A 228 13.03 8.40 -5.23
C VAL A 228 12.36 9.51 -6.05
N LYS A 229 12.06 9.25 -7.32
CA LYS A 229 11.35 10.21 -8.18
C LYS A 229 9.98 10.59 -7.63
N TYR A 230 9.26 9.65 -7.03
CA TYR A 230 7.98 9.92 -6.41
C TYR A 230 8.11 10.91 -5.24
N ALA A 231 9.10 10.72 -4.35
CA ALA A 231 9.37 11.67 -3.27
C ALA A 231 9.76 13.07 -3.80
N GLU A 232 10.59 13.13 -4.84
CA GLU A 232 10.96 14.39 -5.50
C GLU A 232 9.75 15.07 -6.15
N PHE A 233 8.89 14.30 -6.82
CA PHE A 233 7.65 14.80 -7.41
C PHE A 233 6.73 15.42 -6.36
N LEU A 234 6.46 14.73 -5.25
CA LEU A 234 5.62 15.28 -4.18
C LEU A 234 6.17 16.60 -3.62
N LYS A 235 7.49 16.68 -3.42
CA LYS A 235 8.16 17.93 -3.02
C LYS A 235 7.97 19.03 -4.07
N GLY A 236 8.15 18.70 -5.35
CA GLY A 236 7.95 19.62 -6.47
C GLY A 236 6.50 20.12 -6.61
N GLN A 237 5.51 19.31 -6.25
CA GLN A 237 4.10 19.69 -6.21
C GLN A 237 3.72 20.56 -5.01
N GLY A 238 4.62 20.71 -4.03
CA GLY A 238 4.41 21.54 -2.84
C GLY A 238 3.75 20.82 -1.66
N VAL A 239 3.84 19.48 -1.60
CA VAL A 239 3.52 18.73 -0.38
C VAL A 239 4.45 19.18 0.74
N LYS A 240 3.88 19.57 1.89
CA LYS A 240 4.62 20.26 2.96
C LYS A 240 5.70 19.39 3.61
N GLU A 241 5.39 18.13 3.85
CA GLU A 241 6.23 17.21 4.61
C GLU A 241 6.46 15.95 3.77
N VAL A 242 7.67 15.80 3.22
CA VAL A 242 8.06 14.61 2.45
C VAL A 242 9.44 14.14 2.89
N GLU A 243 9.48 12.98 3.53
CA GLU A 243 10.69 12.29 3.95
C GLU A 243 11.01 11.14 2.99
N LEU A 244 12.29 10.97 2.65
CA LEU A 244 12.79 9.84 1.87
C LEU A 244 13.78 9.08 2.75
N VAL A 245 13.57 7.79 2.92
CA VAL A 245 14.40 6.92 3.75
C VAL A 245 14.87 5.74 2.90
N GLU A 246 16.17 5.51 2.85
CA GLU A 246 16.77 4.38 2.12
C GLU A 246 17.26 3.30 3.09
N ALA A 247 16.81 2.06 2.87
CA ALA A 247 17.31 0.87 3.54
C ALA A 247 18.49 0.29 2.74
N LYS A 248 19.71 0.45 3.27
CA LYS A 248 20.94 -0.02 2.63
C LYS A 248 21.05 -1.54 2.65
N GLY A 249 21.53 -2.12 1.55
CA GLY A 249 21.72 -3.56 1.39
C GLY A 249 20.44 -4.40 1.34
N GLU A 250 19.25 -3.78 1.41
CA GLU A 250 17.98 -4.49 1.46
C GLU A 250 17.31 -4.60 0.09
N GLN A 251 16.45 -5.61 -0.06
CA GLN A 251 15.67 -5.88 -1.27
C GLN A 251 14.22 -5.37 -1.16
N HIS A 252 13.48 -5.41 -2.27
CA HIS A 252 12.05 -5.11 -2.29
C HIS A 252 11.31 -5.93 -1.22
N VAL A 253 10.52 -5.22 -0.41
CA VAL A 253 9.68 -5.72 0.71
C VAL A 253 10.41 -6.66 1.68
N TYR A 254 11.70 -6.39 1.96
CA TYR A 254 12.51 -7.17 2.91
C TYR A 254 11.82 -7.45 4.25
N HIS A 255 10.97 -6.54 4.74
CA HIS A 255 10.28 -6.67 6.01
C HIS A 255 9.23 -7.78 6.04
N VAL A 256 8.71 -8.19 4.88
CA VAL A 256 7.79 -9.32 4.74
C VAL A 256 8.56 -10.64 4.82
N PHE A 257 9.71 -10.72 4.16
CA PHE A 257 10.51 -11.96 4.07
C PHE A 257 11.43 -12.17 5.27
N HIS A 258 11.86 -11.09 5.92
CA HIS A 258 12.78 -11.10 7.05
C HIS A 258 12.21 -10.27 8.22
N PRO A 259 11.05 -10.67 8.79
CA PRO A 259 10.34 -9.86 9.79
C PRO A 259 11.10 -9.66 11.11
N LYS A 260 12.15 -10.46 11.35
CA LYS A 260 13.00 -10.40 12.55
C LYS A 260 14.37 -9.74 12.30
N SER A 261 14.62 -9.20 11.11
CA SER A 261 15.89 -8.56 10.79
C SER A 261 16.06 -7.22 11.50
N GLU A 262 17.31 -6.75 11.57
CA GLU A 262 17.63 -5.43 12.09
C GLU A 262 17.03 -4.32 11.21
N ALA A 263 17.07 -4.48 9.89
CA ALA A 263 16.46 -3.54 8.95
C ALA A 263 14.94 -3.42 9.12
N THR A 264 14.25 -4.53 9.40
CA THR A 264 12.81 -4.51 9.72
C THR A 264 12.54 -3.79 11.03
N SER A 265 13.37 -4.06 12.04
CA SER A 265 13.29 -3.36 13.32
C SER A 265 13.54 -1.85 13.17
N LEU A 266 14.43 -1.44 12.27
CA LEU A 266 14.70 -0.04 11.96
C LEU A 266 13.51 0.61 11.23
N LEU A 267 12.91 -0.07 10.24
CA LEU A 267 11.70 0.38 9.58
C LEU A 267 10.58 0.65 10.59
N HIS A 268 10.32 -0.28 11.53
CA HIS A 268 9.32 -0.07 12.57
C HIS A 268 9.62 1.14 13.45
N LYS A 269 10.89 1.37 13.82
CA LYS A 269 11.29 2.56 14.59
C LYS A 269 11.03 3.85 13.81
N GLN A 270 11.33 3.86 12.51
CA GLN A 270 11.08 5.01 11.63
C GLN A 270 9.59 5.26 11.46
N THR A 271 8.78 4.22 11.27
CA THR A 271 7.32 4.29 11.26
C THR A 271 6.77 4.88 12.56
N ILE A 272 7.25 4.42 13.72
CA ILE A 272 6.84 4.97 15.03
C ILE A 272 7.25 6.43 15.16
N HIS A 273 8.45 6.79 14.71
CA HIS A 273 8.93 8.17 14.74
C HIS A 273 8.07 9.08 13.87
N PHE A 274 7.75 8.65 12.65
CA PHE A 274 6.86 9.37 11.74
C PHE A 274 5.47 9.56 12.35
N MET A 275 4.87 8.48 12.87
CA MET A 275 3.57 8.57 13.54
C MET A 275 3.59 9.50 14.75
N LYS A 276 4.70 9.64 15.49
CA LYS A 276 4.76 10.55 16.66
C LYS A 276 4.81 12.03 16.28
N ARG A 277 5.23 12.36 15.07
CA ARG A 277 5.33 13.75 14.59
C ARG A 277 3.99 14.34 14.16
N PHE A 278 3.00 13.49 13.88
CA PHE A 278 1.70 13.85 13.31
C PHE A 278 0.55 13.20 14.12
#